data_AF-A0A516PZL8-F1
#
_entry.id   AF-A0A516PZL8-F1
#
_cell.length_a   1.000
_cell.length_b   1.000
_cell.length_c   1.000
_cell.angle_alpha   90.00
_cell.angle_beta   90.00
_cell.angle_gamma   90.00
#
_symmetry.space_group_name_H-M   'P 1'
#
loop_
_entity.id
_entity.type
_entity.pdbx_description
1 polymer ?
#
loop_
_entity_poly.entity_id
_entity_poly.type
_entity_poly.pdbx_seq_one_letter_code
_entity_poly.pdbx_strand_id
1 'polypeptide(L)'
;MLAGRPAMNICVLGADHHPLTLAVAGAVVGDLASNGGWTDPGHGVQLARQTLRQCRSLVWHRQLFGLQQPEPSFGRRWLSLLPSRTFLSQLGDDDLTPLPATVPTSAGELLYVGGPVGPELERALSATQAHRIEVGTTVRAPYRTKGSIELTALTPPQLIDAPARSCRTCDAGLVDGWCAFCNQRTDGPSMINSEQPVSVPTA
;
A
#
# COMPACT_ATOMS: atom_id res chain seq x y z
N MET A 1 -6.28 3.43 4.06
CA MET A 1 -7.10 2.66 5.02
C MET A 1 -8.02 1.78 4.20
N LEU A 2 -7.92 0.47 4.36
CA LEU A 2 -8.82 -0.51 3.74
C LEU A 2 -9.64 -1.16 4.86
N ALA A 3 -10.95 -1.24 4.70
CA ALA A 3 -11.88 -1.75 5.71
C ALA A 3 -12.71 -2.90 5.12
N GLY A 4 -12.65 -4.07 5.75
CA GLY A 4 -13.52 -5.23 5.46
C GLY A 4 -14.54 -5.45 6.57
N ARG A 5 -15.73 -5.99 6.25
CA ARG A 5 -16.79 -6.31 7.22
C ARG A 5 -17.17 -7.80 7.16
N PRO A 6 -16.92 -8.60 8.22
CA PRO A 6 -17.46 -9.94 8.35
C PRO A 6 -18.78 -9.98 9.15
N ALA A 7 -19.37 -8.81 9.45
CA ALA A 7 -20.53 -8.56 10.33
C ALA A 7 -20.24 -8.18 11.80
N MET A 8 -19.09 -7.52 12.07
CA MET A 8 -18.97 -6.29 12.90
C MET A 8 -17.53 -6.01 13.42
N ASN A 9 -16.53 -6.76 12.96
CA ASN A 9 -15.11 -6.44 13.23
C ASN A 9 -14.48 -5.78 12.00
N ILE A 10 -14.05 -4.52 12.13
CA ILE A 10 -13.33 -3.81 11.07
C ILE A 10 -11.84 -4.10 11.25
N CYS A 11 -11.22 -4.76 10.27
CA CYS A 11 -9.76 -4.79 10.19
C CYS A 11 -9.27 -3.49 9.54
N VAL A 12 -8.36 -2.78 10.20
CA VAL A 12 -7.69 -1.61 9.65
C VAL A 12 -6.26 -1.99 9.30
N LEU A 13 -5.96 -2.00 8.00
CA LEU A 13 -4.60 -2.18 7.51
C LEU A 13 -3.91 -0.82 7.46
N GLY A 14 -2.99 -0.60 8.41
CA GLY A 14 -1.99 0.46 8.33
C GLY A 14 -0.96 0.09 7.27
N ALA A 15 -0.68 1.01 6.35
CA ALA A 15 0.36 0.85 5.35
C ALA A 15 0.93 2.23 4.99
N ASP A 16 2.25 2.28 4.82
CA ASP A 16 3.00 3.49 4.53
C ASP A 16 2.96 3.80 3.03
N HIS A 17 1.76 4.09 2.53
CA HIS A 17 1.48 4.47 1.16
C HIS A 17 0.70 5.77 1.11
N HIS A 18 0.87 6.57 0.06
CA HIS A 18 0.05 7.77 -0.12
C HIS A 18 -1.39 7.40 -0.51
N PRO A 19 -2.36 8.33 -0.32
CA PRO A 19 -3.78 8.05 -0.50
C PRO A 19 -4.16 7.42 -1.85
N LEU A 20 -3.57 7.87 -2.97
CA LEU A 20 -3.84 7.27 -4.28
C LEU A 20 -3.52 5.78 -4.31
N THR A 21 -2.34 5.36 -3.83
CA THR A 21 -1.96 3.94 -3.85
C THR A 21 -2.90 3.08 -3.04
N LEU A 22 -3.33 3.57 -1.87
CA LEU A 22 -4.29 2.87 -1.02
C LEU A 22 -5.67 2.74 -1.70
N ALA A 23 -6.11 3.78 -2.41
CA ALA A 23 -7.36 3.75 -3.16
C ALA A 23 -7.31 2.77 -4.33
N VAL A 24 -6.22 2.78 -5.10
CA VAL A 24 -6.01 1.87 -6.25
C VAL A 24 -5.94 0.41 -5.80
N ALA A 25 -5.11 0.11 -4.81
CA ALA A 25 -4.99 -1.24 -4.26
C ALA A 25 -6.34 -1.73 -3.72
N GLY A 26 -7.08 -0.85 -3.04
CA GLY A 26 -8.42 -1.16 -2.55
C GLY A 26 -9.44 -1.46 -3.64
N ALA A 27 -9.46 -0.65 -4.70
CA ALA A 27 -10.34 -0.86 -5.83
C ALA A 27 -10.06 -2.20 -6.51
N VAL A 28 -8.78 -2.54 -6.73
CA VAL A 28 -8.38 -3.80 -7.38
C VAL A 28 -8.73 -5.01 -6.51
N VAL A 29 -8.46 -4.95 -5.20
CA VAL A 29 -8.83 -6.04 -4.27
C VAL A 29 -10.37 -6.16 -4.17
N GLY A 30 -11.10 -5.05 -4.18
CA GLY A 30 -12.57 -5.03 -4.15
C GLY A 30 -13.21 -5.59 -5.43
N ASP A 31 -12.62 -5.33 -6.59
CA ASP A 31 -13.07 -5.92 -7.85
C ASP A 31 -12.86 -7.44 -7.86
N LEU A 32 -11.71 -7.91 -7.38
CA LEU A 32 -11.47 -9.35 -7.18
C LEU A 32 -12.48 -9.97 -6.20
N ALA A 33 -12.83 -9.26 -5.12
CA ALA A 33 -13.88 -9.72 -4.19
C ALA A 33 -15.24 -9.90 -4.89
N SER A 34 -15.62 -8.93 -5.71
CA SER A 34 -16.90 -8.91 -6.40
C SER A 34 -17.01 -10.02 -7.45
N ASN A 35 -15.87 -10.45 -8.00
CA ASN A 35 -15.78 -11.55 -8.97
C ASN A 35 -15.53 -12.93 -8.31
N GLY A 36 -15.78 -13.05 -7.00
CA GLY A 36 -15.64 -14.33 -6.28
C GLY A 36 -14.20 -14.75 -6.00
N GLY A 37 -13.25 -13.81 -6.05
CA GLY A 37 -11.82 -14.07 -5.86
C GLY A 37 -11.45 -14.55 -4.44
N TRP A 38 -12.36 -14.47 -3.47
CA TRP A 38 -12.16 -14.95 -2.11
C TRP A 38 -13.47 -15.08 -1.35
N THR A 39 -13.58 -16.13 -0.54
CA THR A 39 -14.75 -16.42 0.30
C THR A 39 -14.46 -16.27 1.80
N ASP A 40 -13.18 -16.28 2.19
CA ASP A 40 -12.72 -16.16 3.58
C ASP A 40 -12.17 -14.74 3.86
N PRO A 41 -12.67 -13.99 4.87
CA PRO A 41 -12.18 -12.65 5.21
C PRO A 41 -10.67 -12.56 5.51
N GLY A 42 -10.03 -13.64 5.96
CA GLY A 42 -8.58 -13.69 6.17
C GLY A 42 -7.82 -13.66 4.84
N HIS A 43 -8.30 -14.40 3.84
CA HIS A 43 -7.70 -14.50 2.52
C HIS A 43 -7.50 -13.13 1.88
N GLY A 44 -8.48 -12.23 1.88
CA GLY A 44 -8.27 -10.94 1.21
C GLY A 44 -7.64 -9.86 2.08
N VAL A 45 -7.51 -10.07 3.40
CA VAL A 45 -6.50 -9.34 4.17
C VAL A 45 -5.11 -9.72 3.66
N GLN A 46 -4.85 -11.00 3.45
CA GLN A 46 -3.58 -11.48 2.88
C GLN A 46 -3.38 -10.94 1.45
N LEU A 47 -4.41 -10.98 0.61
CA LEU A 47 -4.40 -10.41 -0.73
C LEU A 47 -4.07 -8.92 -0.68
N ALA A 48 -4.77 -8.14 0.14
CA ALA A 48 -4.53 -6.71 0.28
C ALA A 48 -3.10 -6.39 0.74
N ARG A 49 -2.57 -7.14 1.71
CA ARG A 49 -1.17 -6.97 2.16
C ARG A 49 -0.17 -7.29 1.05
N GLN A 50 -0.42 -8.34 0.27
CA GLN A 50 0.43 -8.68 -0.86
C GLN A 50 0.36 -7.63 -1.97
N THR A 51 -0.84 -7.18 -2.33
CA THR A 51 -1.05 -6.11 -3.31
C THR A 51 -0.28 -4.86 -2.89
N LEU A 52 -0.41 -4.43 -1.63
CA LEU A 52 0.30 -3.25 -1.12
C LEU A 52 1.82 -3.43 -1.15
N ARG A 53 2.35 -4.61 -0.80
CA ARG A 53 3.79 -4.90 -0.90
C ARG A 53 4.33 -4.83 -2.34
N GLN A 54 3.47 -5.01 -3.33
CA GLN A 54 3.81 -4.94 -4.76
C GLN A 54 3.49 -3.57 -5.37
N CYS A 55 2.96 -2.64 -4.58
CA CYS A 55 2.73 -1.27 -5.02
C CYS A 55 3.99 -0.43 -4.82
N ARG A 56 4.26 0.47 -5.76
CA ARG A 56 5.18 1.58 -5.59
C ARG A 56 4.40 2.88 -5.53
N SER A 57 4.56 3.58 -4.43
CA SER A 57 4.00 4.92 -4.19
C SER A 57 4.99 5.95 -4.71
N LEU A 58 4.63 6.62 -5.80
CA LEU A 58 5.51 7.53 -6.52
C LEU A 58 4.97 8.96 -6.42
N VAL A 59 5.85 9.94 -6.29
CA VAL A 59 5.50 11.36 -6.32
C VAL A 59 6.29 12.04 -7.42
N TRP A 60 5.57 12.59 -8.39
CA TRP A 60 6.16 13.45 -9.40
C TRP A 60 6.25 14.88 -8.86
N HIS A 61 7.39 15.52 -9.08
CA HIS A 61 7.64 16.89 -8.68
C HIS A 61 8.02 17.73 -9.90
N ARG A 62 7.19 18.73 -10.20
CA ARG A 62 7.58 19.79 -11.14
C ARG A 62 8.67 20.69 -10.58
N GLN A 63 8.59 21.01 -9.29
CA GLN A 63 9.49 21.91 -8.58
C GLN A 63 9.90 21.29 -7.25
N LEU A 64 11.12 21.57 -6.80
CA LEU A 64 11.69 21.00 -5.57
C LEU A 64 11.79 22.01 -4.42
N PHE A 65 11.49 23.28 -4.66
CA PHE A 65 11.44 24.27 -3.59
C PHE A 65 10.29 23.94 -2.62
N GLY A 66 10.64 23.78 -1.35
CA GLY A 66 9.72 23.37 -0.29
C GLY A 66 9.63 21.86 -0.07
N LEU A 67 10.31 21.02 -0.89
CA LEU A 67 10.39 19.58 -0.65
C LEU A 67 11.26 19.33 0.59
N GLN A 68 10.73 18.58 1.54
CA GLN A 68 11.45 18.19 2.77
C GLN A 68 12.07 16.79 2.62
N GLN A 69 11.35 15.86 1.99
CA GLN A 69 11.84 14.50 1.73
C GLN A 69 11.45 14.03 0.33
N PRO A 70 12.33 13.33 -0.39
CA PRO A 70 13.78 13.27 -0.14
C PRO A 70 14.40 14.68 -0.21
N GLU A 71 15.43 14.97 0.58
CA GLU A 71 16.00 16.33 0.62
C GLU A 71 16.74 16.64 -0.70
N PRO A 72 16.29 17.62 -1.50
CA PRO A 72 16.95 17.90 -2.76
C PRO A 72 18.21 18.75 -2.53
N SER A 73 19.31 18.34 -3.16
CA SER A 73 20.53 19.14 -3.23
C SER A 73 20.26 20.50 -3.86
N PHE A 74 21.08 21.50 -3.50
CA PHE A 74 20.92 22.87 -4.01
C PHE A 74 20.90 22.92 -5.55
N GLY A 75 21.78 22.16 -6.20
CA GLY A 75 21.81 22.04 -7.66
C GLY A 75 20.50 21.47 -8.24
N ARG A 76 19.94 20.41 -7.64
CA ARG A 76 18.65 19.84 -8.07
C ARG A 76 17.53 20.86 -7.93
N ARG A 77 17.50 21.65 -6.84
CA ARG A 77 16.52 22.73 -6.63
C ARG A 77 16.57 23.75 -7.77
N TRP A 78 17.76 24.24 -8.12
CA TRP A 78 17.92 25.17 -9.26
C TRP A 78 17.53 24.55 -10.59
N LEU A 79 17.93 23.31 -10.86
CA LEU A 79 17.55 22.60 -12.08
C LEU A 79 16.03 22.46 -12.21
N SER A 80 15.30 22.28 -11.11
CA SER A 80 13.84 22.17 -11.10
C SER A 80 13.07 23.46 -11.47
N LEU A 81 13.77 24.59 -11.63
CA LEU A 81 13.17 25.80 -12.17
C LEU A 81 12.99 25.73 -13.70
N LEU A 82 13.73 24.86 -14.38
CA LEU A 82 13.59 24.64 -15.81
C LEU A 82 12.36 23.74 -16.06
N PRO A 83 11.38 24.18 -16.87
CA PRO A 83 10.15 23.40 -17.11
C PRO A 83 10.40 21.99 -17.67
N SER A 84 11.52 21.79 -18.37
CA SER A 84 11.92 20.49 -18.93
C SER A 84 12.56 19.54 -17.91
N ARG A 85 12.83 19.98 -16.69
CA ARG A 85 13.53 19.21 -15.65
C ARG A 85 12.57 18.93 -14.50
N THR A 86 11.97 17.76 -14.55
CA THR A 86 11.07 17.27 -13.51
C THR A 86 11.67 16.06 -12.82
N PHE A 87 11.14 15.70 -11.66
CA PHE A 87 11.73 14.67 -10.81
C PHE A 87 10.67 13.71 -10.31
N LEU A 88 11.09 12.50 -10.00
CA LEU A 88 10.29 11.45 -9.40
C LEU A 88 10.95 11.05 -8.08
N SER A 89 10.15 10.90 -7.03
CA SER A 89 10.54 10.24 -5.79
C SER A 89 9.65 9.04 -5.55
N GLN A 90 10.16 8.07 -4.80
CA GLN A 90 9.40 6.94 -4.30
C GLN A 90 9.28 7.08 -2.78
N LEU A 91 8.08 6.81 -2.26
CA LEU A 91 7.83 6.86 -0.83
C LEU A 91 8.67 5.80 -0.11
N GLY A 92 9.38 6.22 0.94
CA GLY A 92 10.32 5.38 1.69
C GLY A 92 11.75 5.38 1.14
N ASP A 93 11.98 5.95 -0.03
CA ASP A 93 13.30 6.08 -0.63
C ASP A 93 13.86 7.50 -0.43
N ASP A 94 15.18 7.59 -0.22
CA ASP A 94 15.89 8.87 -0.05
C ASP A 94 16.42 9.45 -1.38
N ASP A 95 16.12 8.83 -2.53
CA ASP A 95 16.54 9.35 -3.83
C ASP A 95 15.46 10.16 -4.54
N LEU A 96 15.94 11.15 -5.28
CA LEU A 96 15.17 11.97 -6.19
C LEU A 96 15.74 11.81 -7.59
N THR A 97 15.04 11.05 -8.41
CA THR A 97 15.49 10.72 -9.76
C THR A 97 14.95 11.75 -10.76
N PRO A 98 15.78 12.33 -11.64
CA PRO A 98 15.27 13.10 -12.77
C PRO A 98 14.32 12.24 -13.62
N LEU A 99 13.13 12.76 -13.92
CA LEU A 99 12.15 12.01 -14.71
C LEU A 99 12.59 11.98 -16.19
N PRO A 100 12.74 10.79 -16.80
CA PRO A 100 12.99 10.66 -18.23
C PRO A 100 11.73 10.95 -19.06
N ALA A 101 11.79 10.74 -20.38
CA ALA A 101 10.63 10.91 -21.26
C ALA A 101 9.48 9.91 -21.00
N THR A 102 9.71 8.90 -20.16
CA THR A 102 8.76 7.89 -19.72
C THR A 102 8.81 7.79 -18.20
N VAL A 103 7.70 7.40 -17.57
CA VAL A 103 7.72 7.01 -16.15
C VAL A 103 8.25 5.58 -16.05
N PRO A 104 9.27 5.30 -15.22
CA PRO A 104 9.87 3.98 -15.11
C PRO A 104 8.93 2.98 -14.41
N THR A 105 8.53 1.95 -15.14
CA THR A 105 7.76 0.80 -14.65
C THR A 105 8.54 -0.50 -14.83
N SER A 106 8.35 -1.45 -13.92
CA SER A 106 8.83 -2.82 -14.04
C SER A 106 7.88 -3.65 -14.90
N ALA A 107 8.37 -4.80 -15.40
CA ALA A 107 7.56 -5.70 -16.22
C ALA A 107 6.29 -6.14 -15.47
N GLY A 108 5.13 -5.93 -16.10
CA GLY A 108 3.82 -6.28 -15.53
C GLY A 108 3.23 -5.24 -14.56
N GLU A 109 3.91 -4.12 -14.30
CA GLU A 109 3.31 -3.01 -13.55
C GLU A 109 2.39 -2.17 -14.43
N LEU A 110 1.25 -1.80 -13.86
CA LEU A 110 0.32 -0.81 -14.38
C LEU A 110 0.53 0.51 -13.65
N LEU A 111 0.57 1.61 -14.39
CA LEU A 111 0.74 2.95 -13.83
C LEU A 111 -0.61 3.64 -13.71
N TYR A 112 -0.90 4.19 -12.54
CA TYR A 112 -2.10 4.96 -12.23
C TYR A 112 -1.74 6.36 -11.80
N VAL A 113 -2.57 7.33 -12.18
CA VAL A 113 -2.42 8.74 -11.81
C VAL A 113 -3.77 9.32 -11.41
N GLY A 114 -3.77 10.07 -10.31
CA GLY A 114 -4.97 10.71 -9.78
C GLY A 114 -5.03 12.20 -10.13
N GLY A 115 -6.20 12.63 -10.62
CA GLY A 115 -6.49 14.05 -10.85
C GLY A 115 -5.90 14.64 -12.13
N PRO A 116 -6.05 15.95 -12.34
CA PRO A 116 -5.54 16.64 -13.51
C PRO A 116 -4.01 16.73 -13.48
N VAL A 117 -3.38 16.55 -14.65
CA VAL A 117 -1.92 16.70 -14.79
C VAL A 117 -1.58 17.81 -15.77
N GLY A 118 -0.41 18.41 -15.57
CA GLY A 118 0.14 19.40 -16.51
C GLY A 118 0.74 18.74 -17.76
N PRO A 119 1.01 19.54 -18.81
CA PRO A 119 1.53 19.05 -20.09
C PRO A 119 2.89 18.36 -19.97
N GLU A 120 3.71 18.74 -18.99
CA GLU A 120 5.02 18.15 -18.76
C GLU A 120 4.92 16.69 -18.32
N LEU A 121 4.02 16.39 -17.37
CA LEU A 121 3.76 15.04 -16.91
C LEU A 121 2.95 14.25 -17.95
N GLU A 122 2.02 14.89 -18.65
CA GLU A 122 1.21 14.25 -19.71
C GLU A 122 2.08 13.59 -20.78
N ARG A 123 3.18 14.24 -21.18
CA ARG A 123 4.12 13.70 -22.17
C ARG A 123 4.75 12.39 -21.68
N ALA A 124 5.16 12.33 -20.41
CA ALA A 124 5.76 11.14 -19.83
C ALA A 124 4.73 10.01 -19.65
N LEU A 125 3.51 10.34 -19.24
CA LEU A 125 2.43 9.37 -19.04
C LEU A 125 1.91 8.79 -20.36
N SER A 126 1.85 9.60 -21.41
CA SER A 126 1.44 9.16 -22.76
C SER A 126 2.37 8.06 -23.31
N ALA A 127 3.65 8.14 -23.00
CA ALA A 127 4.63 7.15 -23.43
C ALA A 127 4.61 5.86 -22.60
N THR A 128 4.10 5.90 -21.36
CA THR A 128 4.01 4.75 -20.44
C THR A 128 2.63 4.07 -20.43
N GLN A 129 1.61 4.64 -21.08
CA GLN A 129 0.21 4.17 -21.05
C GLN A 129 -0.40 4.15 -19.64
N ALA A 130 -0.44 5.30 -18.98
CA ALA A 130 -1.01 5.42 -17.63
C ALA A 130 -2.55 5.40 -17.59
N HIS A 131 -3.11 4.74 -16.57
CA HIS A 131 -4.53 4.75 -16.23
C HIS A 131 -4.89 6.00 -15.42
N ARG A 132 -5.89 6.75 -15.90
CA ARG A 132 -6.41 7.94 -15.23
C ARG A 132 -7.49 7.55 -14.24
N ILE A 133 -7.40 8.07 -13.02
CA ILE A 133 -8.42 7.89 -12.00
C ILE A 133 -8.93 9.24 -11.54
N GLU A 134 -10.25 9.40 -11.55
CA GLU A 134 -10.94 10.58 -11.02
C GLU A 134 -11.00 10.53 -9.49
N VAL A 135 -9.85 10.71 -8.86
CA VAL A 135 -9.74 10.86 -7.40
C VAL A 135 -9.04 12.17 -7.07
N GLY A 136 -9.58 12.87 -6.07
CA GLY A 136 -8.90 14.01 -5.48
C GLY A 136 -7.65 13.50 -4.75
N THR A 137 -6.47 13.79 -5.29
CA THR A 137 -5.20 13.51 -4.62
C THR A 137 -4.70 14.76 -3.93
N THR A 138 -4.11 14.59 -2.75
CA THR A 138 -3.47 15.70 -2.02
C THR A 138 -2.16 15.18 -1.47
N VAL A 139 -1.08 15.47 -2.19
CA VAL A 139 0.28 15.18 -1.72
C VAL A 139 0.48 15.91 -0.39
N ARG A 140 0.89 15.17 0.63
CA ARG A 140 1.12 15.69 1.98
C ARG A 140 2.61 15.93 2.23
N ALA A 141 2.91 16.78 3.21
CA ALA A 141 4.26 16.85 3.76
C ALA A 141 4.68 15.47 4.28
N PRO A 142 5.97 15.10 4.22
CA PRO A 142 7.12 15.90 3.78
C PRO A 142 7.36 15.94 2.26
N TYR A 143 6.56 15.22 1.47
CA TYR A 143 6.75 15.05 0.01
C TYR A 143 6.06 16.14 -0.84
N ARG A 144 5.38 17.10 -0.22
CA ARG A 144 4.59 18.10 -0.93
C ARG A 144 5.43 19.27 -1.43
N THR A 145 5.31 19.58 -2.72
CA THR A 145 5.65 20.88 -3.30
C THR A 145 4.53 21.44 -4.18
N LYS A 146 4.72 22.67 -4.68
CA LYS A 146 3.83 23.26 -5.68
C LYS A 146 3.87 22.44 -6.98
N GLY A 147 2.76 21.78 -7.29
CA GLY A 147 2.64 20.93 -8.48
C GLY A 147 3.23 19.53 -8.29
N SER A 148 3.31 19.04 -7.05
CA SER A 148 3.53 17.61 -6.82
C SER A 148 2.26 16.80 -7.15
N ILE A 149 2.43 15.62 -7.75
CA ILE A 149 1.33 14.75 -8.17
C ILE A 149 1.64 13.32 -7.73
N GLU A 150 0.64 12.65 -7.12
CA GLU A 150 0.74 11.23 -6.75
C GLU A 150 0.58 10.33 -7.98
N LEU A 151 1.43 9.31 -8.05
CA LEU A 151 1.43 8.25 -9.05
C LEU A 151 1.49 6.91 -8.33
N THR A 152 0.90 5.86 -8.90
CA THR A 152 0.96 4.51 -8.32
C THR A 152 1.33 3.54 -9.40
N ALA A 153 2.45 2.84 -9.23
CA ALA A 153 2.74 1.64 -10.00
C ALA A 153 2.24 0.44 -9.20
N LEU A 154 1.43 -0.41 -9.82
CA LEU A 154 0.87 -1.60 -9.20
C LEU A 154 1.08 -2.78 -10.12
N THR A 155 1.66 -3.87 -9.61
CA THR A 155 1.53 -5.18 -10.24
C THR A 155 0.17 -5.77 -9.88
N PRO A 156 -0.68 -6.16 -10.87
CA PRO A 156 -1.96 -6.79 -10.58
C PRO A 156 -1.77 -8.01 -9.68
N PRO A 157 -2.52 -8.11 -8.57
CA PRO A 157 -2.38 -9.21 -7.65
C PRO A 157 -2.85 -10.51 -8.31
N GLN A 158 -2.11 -11.58 -8.04
CA GLN A 158 -2.54 -12.94 -8.39
C GLN A 158 -3.38 -13.52 -7.26
N LEU A 159 -4.38 -14.33 -7.62
CA LEU A 159 -5.12 -15.11 -6.64
C LEU A 159 -4.16 -16.02 -5.88
N ILE A 160 -4.32 -16.08 -4.57
CA ILE A 160 -3.50 -16.90 -3.69
C ILE A 160 -4.34 -18.00 -3.06
N ASP A 161 -3.65 -19.00 -2.50
CA ASP A 161 -4.32 -20.06 -1.77
C ASP A 161 -4.92 -19.50 -0.48
N ALA A 162 -6.07 -20.06 -0.09
CA ALA A 162 -6.73 -19.71 1.15
C ALA A 162 -5.81 -19.99 2.36
N PRO A 163 -5.92 -19.21 3.45
CA PRO A 163 -5.16 -19.45 4.66
C PRO A 163 -5.35 -20.88 5.20
N ALA A 164 -4.27 -21.57 5.51
CA ALA A 164 -4.30 -22.97 5.95
C ALA A 164 -4.96 -23.18 7.33
N ARG A 165 -5.16 -22.11 8.10
CA ARG A 165 -5.71 -22.16 9.46
C ARG A 165 -6.72 -21.03 9.65
N SER A 166 -7.74 -21.28 10.46
CA SER A 166 -8.77 -20.33 10.84
C SER A 166 -8.65 -19.91 12.31
N CYS A 167 -9.13 -18.71 12.60
CA CYS A 167 -9.30 -18.19 13.95
C CYS A 167 -10.38 -18.96 14.70
N ARG A 168 -10.10 -19.41 15.93
CA ARG A 168 -11.09 -20.15 16.74
C ARG A 168 -12.29 -19.31 17.21
N THR A 169 -12.18 -17.97 17.13
CA THR A 169 -13.20 -17.04 17.65
C THR A 169 -14.14 -16.55 16.56
N CYS A 170 -13.63 -16.34 15.33
CA CYS A 170 -14.41 -15.72 14.26
C CYS A 170 -14.29 -16.45 12.91
N ASP A 171 -13.67 -17.63 12.90
CA ASP A 171 -13.44 -18.52 11.74
C ASP A 171 -12.65 -17.94 10.56
N ALA A 172 -12.33 -16.65 10.58
CA ALA A 172 -11.51 -16.00 9.56
C ALA A 172 -10.12 -16.63 9.47
N GLY A 173 -9.63 -16.81 8.26
CA GLY A 173 -8.28 -17.29 7.98
C GLY A 173 -7.19 -16.45 8.65
N LEU A 174 -6.13 -17.12 9.09
CA LEU A 174 -5.00 -16.50 9.77
C LEU A 174 -3.98 -15.96 8.78
N VAL A 175 -3.57 -14.71 8.97
CA VAL A 175 -2.53 -14.05 8.16
C VAL A 175 -1.26 -14.00 8.99
N ASP A 176 -0.19 -14.64 8.51
CA ASP A 176 1.09 -14.77 9.23
C ASP A 176 0.90 -15.34 10.67
N GLY A 177 -0.01 -16.31 10.84
CA GLY A 177 -0.31 -16.94 12.14
C GLY A 177 -1.15 -16.09 13.09
N TRP A 178 -1.74 -14.99 12.62
CA TRP A 178 -2.54 -14.05 13.41
C TRP A 178 -3.89 -13.74 12.77
N CYS A 179 -4.93 -13.60 13.59
CA CYS A 179 -6.25 -13.21 13.13
C CYS A 179 -6.37 -11.68 13.04
N ALA A 180 -6.60 -11.19 11.82
CA ALA A 180 -6.74 -9.76 11.52
C ALA A 180 -7.95 -9.05 12.14
N PHE A 181 -8.91 -9.82 12.64
CA PHE A 181 -10.16 -9.32 13.20
C PHE A 181 -10.20 -9.42 14.72
N CYS A 182 -9.69 -10.53 15.28
CA CYS A 182 -9.71 -10.79 16.72
C CYS A 182 -8.40 -10.44 17.44
N ASN A 183 -7.34 -10.11 16.70
CA ASN A 183 -6.01 -9.88 17.25
C ASN A 183 -5.40 -11.08 18.02
N GLN A 184 -5.75 -12.31 17.64
CA GLN A 184 -5.27 -13.55 18.29
C GLN A 184 -4.16 -14.23 17.48
N ARG A 185 -3.07 -14.66 18.15
CA ARG A 185 -2.01 -15.51 17.58
C ARG A 185 -2.29 -16.98 17.84
N THR A 186 -1.91 -17.87 16.91
CA THR A 186 -1.96 -19.32 17.13
C THR A 186 -0.71 -19.92 17.77
N ASP A 187 0.31 -19.10 18.08
CA ASP A 187 1.56 -19.61 18.65
C ASP A 187 1.63 -19.39 20.16
N GLY A 188 1.38 -20.47 20.90
CA GLY A 188 1.66 -20.67 22.31
C GLY A 188 1.10 -22.02 22.78
N PRO A 189 1.90 -22.90 23.43
CA PRO A 189 1.42 -24.20 23.89
C PRO A 189 0.24 -24.01 24.84
N SER A 190 -0.75 -24.90 24.77
CA SER A 190 -1.66 -25.10 25.90
C SER A 190 -0.80 -25.43 27.11
N MET A 191 -0.52 -24.44 27.97
CA MET A 191 -0.25 -24.75 29.37
C MET A 191 -1.58 -25.24 29.92
N ILE A 192 -1.83 -26.53 29.72
CA ILE A 192 -2.62 -27.32 30.65
C ILE A 192 -1.92 -27.07 31.98
N ASN A 193 -2.52 -26.23 32.82
CA ASN A 193 -2.24 -26.26 34.24
C ASN A 193 -2.57 -27.69 34.66
N SER A 194 -1.54 -28.54 34.71
CA SER A 194 -1.58 -29.73 35.52
C SER A 194 -1.81 -29.24 36.95
N GLU A 195 -3.06 -29.30 37.41
CA GLU A 195 -3.38 -29.27 38.82
C GLU A 195 -2.53 -30.35 39.49
N GLN A 196 -1.39 -29.95 40.08
CA GLN A 196 -0.74 -30.80 41.05
C GLN A 196 -1.61 -30.79 42.31
N PRO A 197 -2.10 -31.96 42.77
CA PRO A 197 -2.82 -32.01 44.03
C PRO A 197 -1.86 -31.61 45.15
N VAL A 198 -2.22 -30.54 45.87
CA VAL A 198 -1.55 -30.12 47.10
C VAL A 198 -1.73 -31.25 48.11
N SER A 199 -0.62 -31.90 48.44
CA SER A 199 -0.58 -32.89 49.53
C SER A 199 -0.65 -32.14 50.86
N VAL A 200 -1.74 -32.34 51.60
CA VAL A 200 -1.91 -31.83 52.97
C VAL A 200 -1.02 -32.67 53.90
N PRO A 201 -0.11 -32.07 54.68
CA PRO A 201 0.58 -32.81 55.74
C PRO A 201 -0.39 -33.01 56.91
N THR A 202 -0.68 -34.28 57.19
CA THR A 202 -1.35 -34.70 58.43
C THR A 202 -0.39 -34.49 59.61
N ALA A 203 -0.93 -33.94 60.70
CA ALA A 203 -0.24 -33.70 61.97
C ALA A 203 0.17 -35.00 62.68
#